data_AF-A0A6B0V3J9-F1
#
_entry.id   AF-A0A6B0V3J9-F1
#
_cell.length_a   1.000
_cell.length_b   1.000
_cell.length_c   1.000
_cell.angle_alpha   90.00
_cell.angle_beta   90.00
_cell.angle_gamma   90.00
#
_symmetry.space_group_name_H-M   'P 1'
#
loop_
_entity.id
_entity.type
_entity.pdbx_description
1 polymer ?
#
loop_
_entity_poly.entity_id
_entity_poly.type
_entity_poly.pdbx_seq_one_letter_code
_entity_poly.pdbx_strand_id
1 'polypeptide(L)'
;RICCSKGPSANFHHTAHCINKLNEPIPVGTLKHKSRSSRPCDFVTSKLSSIVGLAYRHKDILPFRIKLLIYNSLFYSQINYGHLIWGTTTHTNLQNIFLLQKNILRSICNVSPEFPTEKLFSQLAVVKIFNLYRYCLCVKYKAEISMNVRHLVSLADLKGKVYAYPMRVREPWVVPFFRTNYGLQTAAFPLPTTLNYFCAQHIELENMSADNLRNIISLSQTDRM
;
A
#
# COMPACT_ATOMS: atom_id res chain seq x y z
N ARG A 1 -1.36 -53.88 38.06
CA ARG A 1 -0.47 -53.59 36.89
C ARG A 1 -1.01 -52.35 36.17
N ILE A 2 -0.18 -51.69 35.35
CA ILE A 2 -0.34 -50.30 34.86
C ILE A 2 -0.71 -50.30 33.36
N CYS A 3 -1.65 -49.44 32.94
CA CYS A 3 -1.96 -48.98 31.55
C CYS A 3 -2.21 -50.09 30.47
N CYS A 4 -2.76 -49.89 29.26
CA CYS A 4 -3.43 -48.79 28.53
C CYS A 4 -4.35 -49.46 27.44
N SER A 5 -5.19 -48.82 26.61
CA SER A 5 -5.51 -47.40 26.32
C SER A 5 -7.01 -47.25 25.91
N LYS A 6 -7.37 -46.50 24.85
CA LYS A 6 -8.72 -46.38 24.26
C LYS A 6 -8.68 -46.21 22.73
N GLY A 7 -9.74 -46.68 22.06
CA GLY A 7 -10.13 -46.31 20.69
C GLY A 7 -11.22 -47.26 20.18
N PRO A 8 -12.40 -46.76 19.77
CA PRO A 8 -12.67 -46.75 18.32
C PRO A 8 -13.43 -45.52 17.79
N SER A 9 -13.48 -45.47 16.46
CA SER A 9 -14.09 -44.48 15.56
C SER A 9 -15.46 -43.91 15.94
N ALA A 10 -15.63 -42.60 15.76
CA ALA A 10 -16.93 -41.93 15.71
C ALA A 10 -17.18 -41.26 14.33
N ASN A 11 -18.07 -41.88 13.56
CA ASN A 11 -19.08 -41.26 12.69
C ASN A 11 -18.64 -40.27 11.58
N PHE A 12 -18.24 -40.85 10.44
CA PHE A 12 -18.27 -40.23 9.11
C PHE A 12 -19.72 -39.96 8.64
N HIS A 13 -20.40 -38.92 9.18
CA HIS A 13 -21.73 -38.53 8.66
C HIS A 13 -21.98 -37.01 8.54
N HIS A 14 -21.09 -36.15 9.03
CA HIS A 14 -21.36 -34.70 9.09
C HIS A 14 -20.85 -33.87 7.89
N THR A 15 -20.16 -34.48 6.92
CA THR A 15 -19.50 -33.76 5.81
C THR A 15 -20.35 -33.61 4.54
N ALA A 16 -21.44 -34.38 4.38
CA ALA A 16 -22.23 -34.38 3.16
C ALA A 16 -23.11 -33.13 2.96
N HIS A 17 -23.55 -32.47 4.04
CA HIS A 17 -24.50 -31.35 3.94
C HIS A 17 -23.86 -30.06 3.35
N CYS A 18 -22.55 -29.87 3.49
CA CYS A 18 -21.90 -28.62 3.07
C CYS A 18 -21.63 -28.49 1.57
N ILE A 19 -21.66 -29.59 0.80
CA ILE A 19 -21.29 -29.57 -0.63
C ILE A 19 -22.47 -29.14 -1.51
N ASN A 20 -23.71 -29.51 -1.16
CA ASN A 20 -24.88 -29.29 -2.01
C ASN A 20 -25.43 -27.85 -2.01
N LYS A 21 -24.80 -26.90 -1.29
CA LYS A 21 -25.28 -25.50 -1.18
C LYS A 21 -24.62 -24.52 -2.16
N LEU A 22 -23.94 -25.03 -3.20
CA LEU A 22 -23.23 -24.23 -4.21
C LEU A 22 -23.94 -24.14 -5.58
N ASN A 23 -25.05 -24.85 -5.78
CA ASN A 23 -25.69 -25.02 -7.11
C ASN A 23 -27.11 -24.45 -7.23
N GLU A 24 -27.56 -23.54 -6.34
CA GLU A 24 -28.84 -22.84 -6.55
C GLU A 24 -28.65 -21.52 -7.32
N PRO A 25 -29.41 -21.28 -8.40
CA PRO A 25 -29.34 -20.04 -9.16
C PRO A 25 -29.99 -18.89 -8.39
N ILE A 26 -29.22 -17.83 -8.13
CA ILE A 26 -29.67 -16.68 -7.33
C ILE A 26 -30.63 -15.80 -8.17
N PRO A 27 -31.80 -15.40 -7.65
CA PRO A 27 -32.75 -14.56 -8.39
C PRO A 27 -32.16 -13.18 -8.72
N VAL A 28 -32.47 -12.67 -9.92
CA VAL A 28 -31.99 -11.37 -10.40
C VAL A 28 -32.78 -10.24 -9.74
N GLY A 29 -32.35 -9.80 -8.55
CA GLY A 29 -32.98 -8.72 -7.79
C GLY A 29 -32.03 -8.07 -6.78
N THR A 30 -31.55 -6.87 -7.09
CA THR A 30 -30.99 -5.87 -6.15
C THR A 30 -29.95 -6.32 -5.10
N LEU A 31 -29.01 -7.18 -5.48
CA LEU A 31 -27.81 -7.42 -4.66
C LEU A 31 -26.79 -6.27 -4.79
N LYS A 32 -26.70 -5.42 -3.77
CA LYS A 32 -25.49 -4.59 -3.53
C LYS A 32 -24.32 -5.52 -3.22
N HIS A 33 -23.58 -5.88 -4.26
CA HIS A 33 -22.52 -6.88 -4.23
C HIS A 33 -21.30 -6.41 -3.41
N LYS A 34 -21.34 -6.52 -2.07
CA LYS A 34 -20.15 -6.27 -1.23
C LYS A 34 -19.11 -7.33 -1.57
N SER A 35 -18.09 -6.93 -2.34
CA SER A 35 -17.11 -7.84 -2.91
C SER A 35 -16.33 -8.59 -1.83
N ARG A 36 -16.10 -9.89 -2.07
CA ARG A 36 -15.52 -10.84 -1.10
C ARG A 36 -14.07 -10.52 -0.68
N SER A 37 -13.45 -9.55 -1.36
CA SER A 37 -12.10 -9.01 -1.13
C SER A 37 -11.99 -8.08 0.09
N SER A 38 -13.11 -7.64 0.70
CA SER A 38 -13.05 -6.60 1.74
C SER A 38 -12.38 -7.03 3.06
N ARG A 39 -12.39 -8.32 3.40
CA ARG A 39 -12.08 -8.81 4.76
C ARG A 39 -10.68 -8.41 5.31
N PRO A 40 -9.57 -8.57 4.57
CA PRO A 40 -8.25 -8.19 5.08
C PRO A 40 -8.12 -6.66 5.24
N CYS A 41 -8.78 -5.90 4.36
CA CYS A 41 -8.80 -4.44 4.37
C CYS A 41 -9.58 -3.92 5.59
N ASP A 42 -10.75 -4.51 5.85
CA ASP A 42 -11.62 -4.23 6.99
C ASP A 42 -10.87 -4.51 8.32
N PHE A 43 -10.02 -5.55 8.38
CA PHE A 43 -9.13 -5.81 9.52
C PHE A 43 -8.04 -4.74 9.70
N VAL A 44 -7.28 -4.41 8.64
CA VAL A 44 -6.21 -3.39 8.73
C VAL A 44 -6.80 -2.02 9.11
N THR A 45 -7.90 -1.61 8.46
CA THR A 45 -8.58 -0.33 8.76
C THR A 45 -9.09 -0.26 10.20
N SER A 46 -9.68 -1.34 10.75
CA SER A 46 -10.10 -1.35 12.16
C SER A 46 -8.92 -1.27 13.14
N LYS A 47 -7.78 -1.89 12.82
CA LYS A 47 -6.57 -1.75 13.64
C LYS A 47 -5.99 -0.33 13.58
N LEU A 48 -5.97 0.28 12.40
CA LEU A 48 -5.53 1.67 12.21
C LEU A 48 -6.47 2.66 12.90
N SER A 49 -7.80 2.48 12.83
CA SER A 49 -8.74 3.36 13.53
C SER A 49 -8.63 3.26 15.05
N SER A 50 -8.36 2.06 15.59
CA SER A 50 -8.03 1.86 17.00
C SER A 50 -6.77 2.65 17.41
N ILE A 51 -5.70 2.63 16.61
CA ILE A 51 -4.48 3.41 16.85
C ILE A 51 -4.74 4.92 16.77
N VAL A 52 -5.55 5.38 15.79
CA VAL A 52 -5.95 6.79 15.65
C VAL A 52 -6.77 7.24 16.87
N GLY A 53 -7.72 6.44 17.33
CA GLY A 53 -8.53 6.73 18.52
C GLY A 53 -7.70 6.81 19.80
N LEU A 54 -6.72 5.92 19.96
CA LEU A 54 -5.75 5.98 21.07
C LEU A 54 -4.92 7.27 21.02
N ALA A 55 -4.36 7.60 19.86
CA ALA A 55 -3.59 8.83 19.67
C ALA A 55 -4.43 10.09 19.96
N TYR A 56 -5.70 10.08 19.55
CA TYR A 56 -6.65 11.18 19.79
C TYR A 56 -7.00 11.34 21.27
N ARG A 57 -7.29 10.24 21.98
CA ARG A 57 -7.62 10.27 23.43
C ARG A 57 -6.49 10.84 24.28
N HIS A 58 -5.24 10.63 23.87
CA HIS A 58 -4.06 11.06 24.61
C HIS A 58 -3.33 12.27 23.98
N LYS A 59 -3.97 12.94 23.00
CA LYS A 59 -3.35 14.03 22.22
C LYS A 59 -2.91 15.23 23.07
N ASP A 60 -3.65 15.53 24.12
CA ASP A 60 -3.44 16.67 25.02
C ASP A 60 -2.51 16.33 26.21
N ILE A 61 -2.30 15.04 26.48
CA ILE A 61 -1.45 14.55 27.59
C ILE A 61 -0.03 14.25 27.09
N LEU A 62 0.11 13.70 25.88
CA LEU A 62 1.40 13.23 25.36
C LEU A 62 2.18 14.33 24.63
N PRO A 63 3.49 14.50 24.93
CA PRO A 63 4.34 15.42 24.18
C PRO A 63 4.54 14.93 22.74
N PHE A 64 4.74 15.88 21.83
CA PHE A 64 4.84 15.66 20.38
C PHE A 64 5.74 14.48 19.98
N ARG A 65 6.94 14.37 20.58
CA ARG A 65 7.91 13.30 20.28
C ARG A 65 7.35 11.89 20.53
N ILE A 66 6.55 11.70 21.58
CA ILE A 66 5.94 10.40 21.90
C ILE A 66 4.79 10.09 20.94
N LYS A 67 4.00 11.10 20.54
CA LYS A 67 2.94 10.94 19.53
C LYS A 67 3.52 10.55 18.16
N LEU A 68 4.65 11.14 17.77
CA LEU A 68 5.40 10.76 16.57
C LEU A 68 5.99 9.34 16.67
N LEU A 69 6.48 8.93 17.85
CA LEU A 69 6.94 7.56 18.09
C LEU A 69 5.80 6.55 17.94
N ILE A 70 4.61 6.82 18.49
CA ILE A 70 3.41 5.99 18.32
C ILE A 70 3.01 5.86 16.85
N TYR A 71 3.09 6.96 16.08
CA TYR A 71 2.85 6.94 14.64
C TYR A 71 3.84 6.02 13.92
N ASN A 72 5.14 6.17 14.18
CA ASN A 72 6.18 5.38 13.51
C ASN A 72 6.15 3.89 13.91
N SER A 73 5.90 3.58 15.19
CA SER A 73 5.95 2.20 15.69
C SER A 73 4.68 1.41 15.43
N LEU A 74 3.50 2.01 15.57
CA LEU A 74 2.22 1.33 15.39
C LEU A 74 1.61 1.61 14.01
N PHE A 75 1.37 2.88 13.67
CA PHE A 75 0.59 3.22 12.48
C PHE A 75 1.36 2.95 11.18
N TYR A 76 2.60 3.43 11.09
CA TYR A 76 3.46 3.25 9.92
C TYR A 76 3.87 1.78 9.72
N SER A 77 4.17 1.04 10.79
CA SER A 77 4.45 -0.41 10.71
C SER A 77 3.27 -1.21 10.13
N GLN A 78 2.04 -0.95 10.59
CA GLN A 78 0.84 -1.61 10.07
C GLN A 78 0.56 -1.23 8.61
N ILE A 79 0.83 0.03 8.23
CA ILE A 79 0.76 0.48 6.85
C ILE A 79 1.80 -0.24 5.97
N ASN A 80 3.07 -0.27 6.35
CA ASN A 80 4.15 -0.90 5.57
C ASN A 80 3.92 -2.40 5.38
N TYR A 81 3.54 -3.11 6.44
CA TYR A 81 3.24 -4.55 6.37
C TYR A 81 1.97 -4.81 5.55
N GLY A 82 0.89 -4.08 5.85
CA GLY A 82 -0.39 -4.22 5.17
C GLY A 82 -0.34 -3.85 3.69
N HIS A 83 0.66 -3.08 3.24
CA HIS A 83 0.73 -2.56 1.88
C HIS A 83 0.71 -3.66 0.79
N LEU A 84 1.29 -4.82 1.07
CA LEU A 84 1.21 -5.99 0.17
C LEU A 84 -0.23 -6.51 0.00
N ILE A 85 -1.05 -6.37 1.05
CA ILE A 85 -2.44 -6.86 1.12
C ILE A 85 -3.41 -5.83 0.54
N TRP A 86 -3.20 -4.53 0.80
CA TRP A 86 -4.11 -3.47 0.34
C TRP A 86 -3.67 -2.72 -0.92
N GLY A 87 -2.44 -2.90 -1.40
CA GLY A 87 -1.94 -2.27 -2.64
C GLY A 87 -2.72 -2.64 -3.90
N THR A 88 -3.36 -3.81 -3.94
CA THR A 88 -4.20 -4.28 -5.05
C THR A 88 -5.71 -3.97 -4.87
N THR A 89 -6.07 -3.15 -3.89
CA THR A 89 -7.49 -2.97 -3.51
C THR A 89 -8.17 -1.81 -4.23
N THR A 90 -9.48 -1.67 -4.00
CA THR A 90 -10.27 -0.58 -4.57
C THR A 90 -9.83 0.77 -4.02
N HIS A 91 -9.89 1.80 -4.88
CA HIS A 91 -9.55 3.18 -4.52
C HIS A 91 -10.28 3.68 -3.26
N THR A 92 -11.53 3.25 -3.06
CA THR A 92 -12.33 3.52 -1.85
C THR A 92 -11.67 3.09 -0.55
N ASN A 93 -10.96 1.95 -0.54
CA ASN A 93 -10.25 1.48 0.65
C ASN A 93 -8.99 2.32 0.90
N LEU A 94 -8.25 2.68 -0.15
CA LEU A 94 -7.11 3.62 -0.06
C LEU A 94 -7.54 4.98 0.49
N GLN A 95 -8.69 5.51 0.03
CA GLN A 95 -9.29 6.75 0.55
C GLN A 95 -9.62 6.64 2.05
N ASN A 96 -10.19 5.52 2.51
CA ASN A 96 -10.48 5.30 3.93
C ASN A 96 -9.20 5.29 4.78
N ILE A 97 -8.15 4.57 4.35
CA ILE A 97 -6.85 4.56 5.05
C ILE A 97 -6.22 5.97 5.01
N PHE A 98 -6.35 6.71 3.90
CA PHE A 98 -5.87 8.09 3.78
C PHE A 98 -6.59 9.06 4.71
N LEU A 99 -7.90 8.91 4.92
CA LEU A 99 -8.65 9.67 5.93
C LEU A 99 -8.12 9.39 7.35
N LEU A 100 -7.85 8.13 7.69
CA LEU A 100 -7.22 7.76 8.97
C LEU A 100 -5.81 8.37 9.11
N GLN A 101 -5.00 8.37 8.05
CA GLN A 101 -3.67 9.00 8.04
C GLN A 101 -3.77 10.51 8.30
N LYS A 102 -4.69 11.22 7.64
CA LYS A 102 -4.92 12.65 7.90
C LYS A 102 -5.33 12.92 9.35
N ASN A 103 -6.18 12.06 9.91
CA ASN A 103 -6.70 12.24 11.28
C ASN A 103 -5.61 12.01 12.34
N ILE A 104 -4.75 11.00 12.21
CA ILE A 104 -3.65 10.80 13.16
C ILE A 104 -2.59 11.91 13.06
N LEU A 105 -2.28 12.43 11.86
CA LEU A 105 -1.35 13.56 11.71
C LEU A 105 -1.86 14.83 12.40
N ARG A 106 -3.16 15.15 12.28
CA ARG A 106 -3.79 16.25 13.04
C ARG A 106 -3.71 16.04 14.56
N SER A 107 -3.89 14.79 15.01
CA SER A 107 -3.78 14.42 16.43
C SER A 107 -2.35 14.49 16.98
N ILE A 108 -1.33 14.31 16.14
CA ILE A 108 0.07 14.47 16.55
C ILE A 108 0.38 15.96 16.75
N CYS A 109 -0.05 16.80 15.81
CA CYS A 109 0.20 18.25 15.83
C CYS A 109 -0.81 19.06 16.68
N ASN A 110 -1.83 18.42 17.26
CA ASN A 110 -2.92 19.07 18.03
C ASN A 110 -3.65 20.20 17.28
N VAL A 111 -3.89 20.03 15.97
CA VAL A 111 -4.49 21.06 15.11
C VAL A 111 -5.98 20.78 14.87
N SER A 112 -6.76 21.85 14.69
CA SER A 112 -8.18 21.82 14.27
C SER A 112 -8.41 20.87 13.05
N PRO A 113 -9.55 20.16 12.98
CA PRO A 113 -9.92 19.33 11.83
C PRO A 113 -9.91 20.08 10.50
N GLU A 114 -10.16 21.38 10.51
CA GLU A 114 -10.25 22.24 9.31
C GLU A 114 -8.89 22.55 8.68
N PHE A 115 -7.78 22.36 9.41
CA PHE A 115 -6.47 22.81 8.95
C PHE A 115 -5.96 22.01 7.72
N PRO A 116 -5.34 22.68 6.73
CA PRO A 116 -4.78 22.03 5.53
C PRO A 116 -3.76 20.95 5.87
N THR A 117 -4.10 19.70 5.56
CA THR A 117 -3.26 18.55 5.96
C THR A 117 -1.96 18.47 5.15
N GLU A 118 -1.88 19.10 3.98
CA GLU A 118 -0.68 19.07 3.12
C GLU A 118 0.55 19.66 3.83
N LYS A 119 0.36 20.76 4.58
CA LYS A 119 1.41 21.35 5.41
C LYS A 119 1.94 20.36 6.46
N LEU A 120 1.05 19.55 7.05
CA LEU A 120 1.43 18.53 8.04
C LEU A 120 2.23 17.37 7.42
N PHE A 121 1.88 16.93 6.20
CA PHE A 121 2.64 15.91 5.47
C PHE A 121 4.09 16.36 5.21
N SER A 122 4.28 17.60 4.75
CA SER A 122 5.61 18.18 4.52
C SER A 122 6.39 18.38 5.81
N GLN A 123 5.76 18.93 6.86
CA GLN A 123 6.40 19.16 8.17
C GLN A 123 6.86 17.87 8.86
N LEU A 124 6.13 16.77 8.68
CA LEU A 124 6.44 15.47 9.31
C LEU A 124 7.24 14.53 8.39
N ALA A 125 7.58 14.95 7.17
CA ALA A 125 8.23 14.13 6.14
C ALA A 125 7.50 12.78 5.88
N VAL A 126 6.16 12.80 5.92
CA VAL A 126 5.31 11.61 5.78
C VAL A 126 4.85 11.44 4.33
N VAL A 127 5.06 10.24 3.78
CA VAL A 127 4.57 9.88 2.44
C VAL A 127 3.05 9.61 2.47
N LYS A 128 2.31 10.23 1.54
CA LYS A 128 0.86 9.98 1.32
C LYS A 128 0.66 8.51 0.92
N ILE A 129 -0.38 7.84 1.44
CA ILE A 129 -0.67 6.42 1.16
C ILE A 129 -0.69 6.03 -0.33
N PHE A 130 -1.26 6.87 -1.20
CA PHE A 130 -1.28 6.64 -2.65
C PHE A 130 0.13 6.52 -3.25
N ASN A 131 1.09 7.28 -2.70
CA ASN A 131 2.46 7.36 -3.21
C ASN A 131 3.39 6.35 -2.50
N LEU A 132 2.91 5.70 -1.43
CA LEU A 132 3.68 4.72 -0.65
C LEU A 132 4.14 3.53 -1.52
N TYR A 133 3.30 3.03 -2.43
CA TYR A 133 3.69 1.91 -3.30
C TYR A 133 4.90 2.27 -4.16
N ARG A 134 4.81 3.42 -4.83
CA ARG A 134 5.86 3.97 -5.68
C ARG A 134 7.13 4.21 -4.86
N TYR A 135 7.01 4.77 -3.66
CA TYR A 135 8.12 4.94 -2.72
C TYR A 135 8.80 3.60 -2.37
N CYS A 136 8.03 2.60 -1.93
CA CYS A 136 8.57 1.29 -1.56
C CYS A 136 9.23 0.56 -2.75
N LEU A 137 8.66 0.67 -3.95
CA LEU A 137 9.27 0.14 -5.18
C LEU A 137 10.61 0.82 -5.48
N CYS A 138 10.68 2.16 -5.39
CA CYS A 138 11.92 2.91 -5.65
C CYS A 138 13.01 2.59 -4.62
N VAL A 139 12.66 2.44 -3.33
CA VAL A 139 13.60 2.04 -2.28
C VAL A 139 14.11 0.61 -2.51
N LYS A 140 13.24 -0.33 -2.88
CA LYS A 140 13.65 -1.71 -3.23
C LYS A 140 14.54 -1.75 -4.45
N TYR A 141 14.17 -1.04 -5.52
CA TYR A 141 14.97 -0.95 -6.75
C TYR A 141 16.36 -0.38 -6.47
N LYS A 142 16.45 0.70 -5.67
CA LYS A 142 17.75 1.25 -5.25
C LYS A 142 18.58 0.22 -4.46
N ALA A 143 17.98 -0.46 -3.49
CA ALA A 143 18.67 -1.47 -2.69
C ALA A 143 19.16 -2.65 -3.57
N GLU A 144 18.36 -3.08 -4.55
CA GLU A 144 18.76 -4.12 -5.51
C GLU A 144 19.93 -3.69 -6.39
N ILE A 145 19.96 -2.44 -6.89
CA ILE A 145 21.13 -1.88 -7.60
C ILE A 145 22.37 -1.94 -6.70
N SER A 146 22.27 -1.44 -5.46
CA SER A 146 23.40 -1.43 -4.52
C SER A 146 23.90 -2.84 -4.14
N MET A 147 23.05 -3.86 -4.23
CA MET A 147 23.41 -5.27 -3.98
C MET A 147 23.75 -6.07 -5.25
N ASN A 148 23.68 -5.44 -6.44
CA ASN A 148 23.80 -6.10 -7.75
C ASN A 148 22.82 -7.29 -7.94
N VAL A 149 21.61 -7.16 -7.38
CA VAL A 149 20.51 -8.12 -7.47
C VAL A 149 19.51 -7.62 -8.52
N ARG A 150 18.84 -8.53 -9.24
CA ARG A 150 17.94 -8.20 -10.37
C ARG A 150 16.55 -8.85 -10.26
N HIS A 151 16.05 -9.04 -9.03
CA HIS A 151 14.75 -9.68 -8.81
C HIS A 151 13.60 -8.78 -9.24
N LEU A 152 13.54 -7.53 -8.78
CA LEU A 152 12.50 -6.57 -9.15
C LEU A 152 12.55 -6.21 -10.65
N VAL A 153 13.75 -6.11 -11.22
CA VAL A 153 13.96 -5.91 -12.67
C VAL A 153 13.32 -7.05 -13.46
N SER A 154 13.54 -8.30 -13.04
CA SER A 154 12.93 -9.48 -13.65
C SER A 154 11.42 -9.56 -13.42
N LEU A 155 10.93 -9.21 -12.22
CA LEU A 155 9.50 -9.23 -11.87
C LEU A 155 8.69 -8.15 -12.61
N ALA A 156 9.33 -7.04 -12.96
CA ALA A 156 8.72 -5.93 -13.69
C ALA A 156 8.89 -6.03 -15.22
N ASP A 157 9.63 -7.03 -15.73
CA ASP A 157 10.04 -7.15 -17.14
C ASP A 157 10.64 -5.83 -17.69
N LEU A 158 11.50 -5.19 -16.87
CA LEU A 158 11.99 -3.83 -17.12
C LEU A 158 12.94 -3.82 -18.33
N LYS A 159 12.46 -3.27 -19.46
CA LYS A 159 13.17 -3.22 -20.75
C LYS A 159 13.54 -1.80 -21.14
N GLY A 160 14.80 -1.62 -21.54
CA GLY A 160 15.29 -0.35 -22.08
C GLY A 160 14.69 -0.05 -23.45
N LYS A 161 14.28 1.20 -23.68
CA LYS A 161 13.72 1.69 -24.94
C LYS A 161 14.85 2.13 -25.86
N VAL A 162 15.08 1.36 -26.93
CA VAL A 162 16.07 1.68 -27.97
C VAL A 162 15.45 2.71 -28.92
N TYR A 163 16.20 3.79 -29.19
CA TYR A 163 15.80 4.85 -30.11
C TYR A 163 16.81 4.91 -31.26
N ALA A 164 16.32 4.93 -32.50
CA ALA A 164 17.16 5.06 -33.69
C ALA A 164 17.65 6.50 -33.94
N TYR A 165 17.03 7.49 -33.29
CA TYR A 165 17.32 8.92 -33.45
C TYR A 165 17.14 9.67 -32.11
N PRO A 166 17.81 10.82 -31.91
CA PRO A 166 17.63 11.64 -30.72
C PRO A 166 16.25 12.30 -30.70
N MET A 167 15.43 11.99 -29.69
CA MET A 167 14.12 12.60 -29.46
C MET A 167 14.18 13.62 -28.31
N ARG A 168 13.42 14.72 -28.41
CA ARG A 168 13.42 15.82 -27.42
C ARG A 168 13.08 15.38 -25.99
N VAL A 169 12.24 14.35 -25.85
CA VAL A 169 11.92 13.69 -24.58
C VAL A 169 12.29 12.22 -24.75
N ARG A 170 13.22 11.74 -23.91
CA ARG A 170 13.66 10.34 -23.92
C ARG A 170 13.13 9.64 -22.68
N GLU A 171 12.30 8.61 -22.89
CA GLU A 171 11.86 7.68 -21.87
C GLU A 171 12.80 6.48 -21.92
N PRO A 172 13.73 6.31 -20.96
CA PRO A 172 14.69 5.21 -21.01
C PRO A 172 14.05 3.82 -20.93
N TRP A 173 12.85 3.70 -20.36
CA TRP A 173 12.17 2.41 -20.13
C TRP A 173 10.87 2.30 -20.92
N VAL A 174 10.59 1.09 -21.41
CA VAL A 174 9.31 0.76 -22.04
C VAL A 174 8.24 0.57 -20.98
N VAL A 175 7.10 1.28 -21.11
CA VAL A 175 5.90 1.05 -20.28
C VAL A 175 4.96 0.12 -21.07
N PRO A 176 4.71 -1.12 -20.62
CA PRO A 176 3.77 -2.02 -21.28
C PRO A 176 2.31 -1.54 -21.13
N PHE A 177 1.48 -1.82 -22.14
CA PHE A 177 0.05 -1.49 -22.13
C PHE A 177 -0.77 -2.57 -21.42
N PHE A 178 -1.59 -2.17 -20.45
CA PHE A 178 -2.46 -3.08 -19.70
C PHE A 178 -3.94 -2.78 -19.96
N ARG A 179 -4.72 -3.84 -20.26
CA ARG A 179 -6.18 -3.76 -20.45
C ARG A 179 -6.98 -3.75 -19.14
N THR A 180 -6.37 -4.13 -18.01
CA THR A 180 -7.06 -4.30 -16.73
C THR A 180 -6.40 -3.48 -15.62
N ASN A 181 -7.22 -3.00 -14.68
CA ASN A 181 -6.74 -2.25 -13.51
C ASN A 181 -5.75 -3.06 -12.66
N TYR A 182 -5.89 -4.39 -12.63
CA TYR A 182 -4.94 -5.28 -11.95
C TYR A 182 -3.55 -5.26 -12.60
N GLY A 183 -3.49 -5.20 -13.95
CA GLY A 183 -2.23 -5.00 -14.67
C GLY A 183 -1.55 -3.68 -14.31
N LEU A 184 -2.31 -2.59 -14.19
CA LEU A 184 -1.80 -1.28 -13.77
C LEU A 184 -1.29 -1.26 -12.31
N GLN A 185 -1.76 -2.18 -11.46
CA GLN A 185 -1.26 -2.36 -10.09
C GLN A 185 -0.01 -3.25 -10.01
N THR A 186 0.33 -3.99 -11.07
CA THR A 186 1.49 -4.88 -11.11
C THR A 186 2.77 -4.08 -11.30
N ALA A 187 3.89 -4.47 -10.67
CA ALA A 187 5.16 -3.71 -10.66
C ALA A 187 5.69 -3.29 -12.04
N ALA A 188 5.36 -4.06 -13.10
CA ALA A 188 5.64 -3.75 -14.49
C ALA A 188 5.03 -2.44 -15.03
N PHE A 189 4.03 -1.85 -14.35
CA PHE A 189 3.49 -0.52 -14.70
C PHE A 189 4.14 0.64 -13.92
N PRO A 190 4.09 0.70 -12.57
CA PRO A 190 4.57 1.86 -11.81
C PRO A 190 6.10 1.96 -11.79
N LEU A 191 6.87 0.87 -11.93
CA LEU A 191 8.33 0.95 -11.92
C LEU A 191 8.88 1.62 -13.19
N PRO A 192 8.60 1.17 -14.44
CA PRO A 192 9.05 1.90 -15.63
C PRO A 192 8.52 3.35 -15.66
N THR A 193 7.27 3.57 -15.23
CA THR A 193 6.65 4.90 -15.18
C THR A 193 7.32 5.84 -14.18
N THR A 194 7.73 5.37 -13.00
CA THR A 194 8.47 6.19 -12.02
C THR A 194 9.88 6.50 -12.50
N LEU A 195 10.58 5.52 -13.07
CA LEU A 195 11.94 5.73 -13.59
C LEU A 195 11.96 6.68 -14.79
N ASN A 196 10.98 6.60 -15.70
CA ASN A 196 10.82 7.55 -16.80
C ASN A 196 10.52 8.97 -16.29
N TYR A 197 9.67 9.11 -15.26
CA TYR A 197 9.40 10.40 -14.63
C TYR A 197 10.67 11.02 -14.01
N PHE A 198 11.47 10.24 -13.28
CA PHE A 198 12.74 10.73 -12.72
C PHE A 198 13.75 11.11 -13.82
N CYS A 199 13.86 10.31 -14.89
CA CYS A 199 14.72 10.65 -16.03
C CYS A 199 14.28 11.95 -16.71
N ALA A 200 12.97 12.19 -16.86
CA ALA A 200 12.43 13.43 -17.43
C ALA A 200 12.63 14.66 -16.54
N GLN A 201 12.92 14.47 -15.25
CA GLN A 201 13.29 15.53 -14.30
C GLN A 201 14.80 15.63 -14.08
N HIS A 202 15.61 14.86 -14.82
CA HIS A 202 17.07 14.73 -14.63
C HIS A 202 17.48 14.28 -13.21
N ILE A 203 16.64 13.47 -12.57
CA ILE A 203 16.86 12.95 -11.20
C ILE A 203 17.53 11.58 -11.27
N GLU A 204 18.79 11.50 -10.84
CA GLU A 204 19.54 10.24 -10.70
C GLU A 204 19.18 9.54 -9.38
N LEU A 205 18.46 8.42 -9.47
CA LEU A 205 17.94 7.70 -8.30
C LEU A 205 19.05 7.09 -7.40
N GLU A 206 20.21 6.79 -7.99
CA GLU A 206 21.34 6.15 -7.33
C GLU A 206 21.99 7.09 -6.29
N ASN A 207 22.17 8.36 -6.66
CA ASN A 207 22.85 9.38 -5.88
C ASN A 207 21.98 10.04 -4.78
N MET A 208 20.66 9.80 -4.77
CA MET A 208 19.75 10.43 -3.81
C MET A 208 19.69 9.75 -2.43
N SER A 209 19.60 10.57 -1.37
CA SER A 209 19.22 10.08 -0.03
C SER A 209 17.78 9.55 -0.02
N ALA A 210 17.48 8.66 0.94
CA ALA A 210 16.13 8.11 1.11
C ALA A 210 15.08 9.20 1.44
N ASP A 211 15.50 10.30 2.06
CA ASP A 211 14.65 11.43 2.45
C ASP A 211 14.35 12.37 1.27
N ASN A 212 15.34 12.64 0.41
CA ASN A 212 15.10 13.37 -0.85
C ASN A 212 14.11 12.61 -1.74
N LEU A 213 14.26 11.28 -1.80
CA LEU A 213 13.35 10.39 -2.51
C LEU A 213 11.91 10.43 -1.91
N ARG A 214 11.76 10.54 -0.58
CA ARG A 214 10.44 10.78 0.06
C ARG A 214 9.82 12.10 -0.38
N ASN A 215 10.60 13.18 -0.40
CA ASN A 215 10.12 14.52 -0.72
C ASN A 215 9.67 14.65 -2.19
N ILE A 216 10.44 14.10 -3.14
CA ILE A 216 10.06 14.13 -4.56
C ILE A 216 8.77 13.31 -4.79
N ILE A 217 8.67 12.14 -4.16
CA ILE A 217 7.49 11.26 -4.29
C ILE A 217 6.27 11.81 -3.52
N SER A 218 6.44 12.65 -2.50
CA SER A 218 5.31 13.32 -1.85
C SER A 218 4.80 14.53 -2.65
N LEU A 219 5.68 15.20 -3.40
CA LEU A 219 5.38 16.35 -4.27
C LEU A 219 4.80 15.95 -5.64
N SER A 220 5.07 14.75 -6.14
CA SER A 220 4.45 14.26 -7.38
C SER A 220 2.93 14.09 -7.18
N GLN A 221 2.16 15.09 -7.60
CA GLN A 221 0.69 15.07 -7.61
C GLN A 221 0.19 13.99 -8.58
N THR A 222 -0.25 12.85 -8.03
CA THR A 222 -1.01 11.85 -8.77
C THR A 222 -2.45 11.77 -8.25
N ASP A 223 -3.14 12.92 -8.26
CA ASP A 223 -4.60 13.02 -8.13
C ASP A 223 -5.32 12.76 -9.48
N ARG A 224 -4.68 11.99 -10.37
CA ARG A 224 -5.24 11.57 -11.67
C ARG A 224 -5.10 10.06 -11.89
N MET A 225 -5.96 9.31 -11.20
CA MET A 225 -6.66 8.12 -11.69
C MET A 225 -8.05 8.07 -11.07
#